data_AF-A0A6P7YJW8-F1
#
_entry.id   AF-A0A6P7YJW8-F1
#
_cell.length_a   1.000
_cell.length_b   1.000
_cell.length_c   1.000
_cell.angle_alpha   90.00
_cell.angle_beta   90.00
_cell.angle_gamma   90.00
#
_symmetry.space_group_name_H-M   'P 1'
#
loop_
_entity.id
_entity.type
_entity.pdbx_description
1 polymer ?
#
loop_
_entity_poly.entity_id
_entity_poly.type
_entity_poly.pdbx_seq_one_letter_code
_entity_poly.pdbx_strand_id
1 'polypeptide(L)'
;MCLGIRAVPGLVYYGVLILSSRPKPTYWPSGVNRMSRDPVLCTIKGPIMLQVGDVKTDFARAGVAVIDVTFPQTKAVDVQEIVFKNYYTAFLSIRILQNNHHCSGERSRNWRTCLRNYCLMPNPHTEDGSQEYTSLFRQQMLCDLDQVTSLRLILRQPSPVWLHFSLEELQIYHCGQENPQKGFPLWLSCLLSQEQPTKVHNALPDAEKASSEVQQMWMLTEVIQTNETAARIGRFDVDGCYDINLLSYT
;
A
#
# COMPACT_ATOMS: atom_id res chain seq x y z
N MET A 1 -24.47 -50.64 28.55
CA MET A 1 -25.16 -50.46 27.25
C MET A 1 -24.42 -49.36 26.50
N CYS A 2 -23.58 -49.76 25.56
CA CYS A 2 -22.80 -48.86 24.71
C CYS A 2 -23.66 -48.47 23.50
N LEU A 3 -23.90 -47.17 23.31
CA LEU A 3 -24.43 -46.67 22.04
C LEU A 3 -23.25 -46.10 21.23
N GLY A 4 -22.89 -46.82 20.17
CA GLY A 4 -21.74 -46.56 19.33
C GLY A 4 -21.90 -45.29 18.48
N ILE A 5 -20.85 -44.48 18.49
CA ILE A 5 -20.60 -43.43 17.51
C ILE A 5 -20.26 -44.14 16.20
N ARG A 6 -21.17 -44.05 15.22
CA ARG A 6 -20.96 -44.57 13.87
C ARG A 6 -20.17 -43.52 13.08
N ALA A 7 -18.86 -43.72 12.98
CA ALA A 7 -18.01 -42.95 12.08
C ALA A 7 -18.40 -43.23 10.62
N VAL A 8 -18.74 -42.18 9.87
CA VAL A 8 -18.86 -42.21 8.42
C VAL A 8 -17.53 -41.70 7.86
N PRO A 9 -16.75 -42.51 7.12
CA PRO A 9 -15.51 -42.05 6.50
C PRO A 9 -15.82 -41.48 5.12
N GLY A 10 -15.29 -40.28 4.82
CA GLY A 10 -15.24 -39.77 3.45
C GLY A 10 -15.93 -38.43 3.24
N LEU A 11 -15.30 -37.37 3.74
CA LEU A 11 -15.34 -36.06 3.09
C LEU A 11 -14.02 -35.37 3.44
N VAL A 12 -13.06 -35.52 2.53
CA VAL A 12 -11.83 -34.75 2.54
C VAL A 12 -12.25 -33.30 2.28
N TYR A 13 -12.41 -32.53 3.36
CA TYR A 13 -12.44 -31.09 3.26
C TYR A 13 -11.06 -30.66 2.77
N TYR A 14 -10.96 -30.33 1.49
CA TYR A 14 -9.88 -29.47 1.00
C TYR A 14 -10.09 -28.09 1.64
N GLY A 15 -9.61 -27.95 2.88
CA GLY A 15 -9.42 -26.66 3.52
C GLY A 15 -8.35 -25.91 2.75
N VAL A 16 -8.76 -25.10 1.78
CA VAL A 16 -7.89 -24.05 1.24
C VAL A 16 -7.75 -23.03 2.36
N LEU A 17 -6.69 -23.19 3.15
CA LEU A 17 -6.12 -22.11 3.95
C LEU A 17 -5.68 -21.02 2.98
N ILE A 18 -6.59 -20.11 2.63
CA ILE A 18 -6.19 -18.82 2.09
C ILE A 18 -5.52 -18.11 3.26
N LEU A 19 -4.20 -18.24 3.37
CA LEU A 19 -3.39 -17.27 4.06
C LEU A 19 -3.67 -15.93 3.40
N SER A 20 -4.63 -15.19 3.97
CA SER A 20 -4.73 -13.75 3.78
C SER A 20 -3.51 -13.15 4.47
N SER A 21 -2.38 -13.23 3.79
CA SER A 21 -1.17 -12.50 4.13
C SER A 21 -1.47 -11.02 3.90
N ARG A 22 -2.11 -10.39 4.88
CA ARG A 22 -2.13 -8.93 4.95
C ARG A 22 -0.66 -8.48 5.00
N PRO A 23 -0.19 -7.59 4.13
CA PRO A 23 0.98 -6.80 4.48
C PRO A 23 0.63 -6.03 5.77
N LYS A 24 1.41 -6.23 6.83
CA LYS A 24 1.28 -5.47 8.07
C LYS A 24 1.37 -3.96 7.73
N PRO A 25 0.60 -3.08 8.39
CA PRO A 25 0.81 -1.65 8.25
C PRO A 25 2.23 -1.34 8.75
N THR A 26 3.13 -1.04 7.82
CA THR A 26 4.45 -0.51 8.13
C THR A 26 4.25 0.86 8.76
N TYR A 27 4.37 0.91 10.09
CA TYR A 27 4.67 2.16 10.79
C TYR A 27 6.03 2.64 10.29
N TRP A 28 6.03 3.68 9.46
CA TRP A 28 7.26 4.31 9.02
C TRP A 28 7.85 5.11 10.18
N PRO A 29 9.17 5.00 10.44
CA PRO A 29 9.84 5.91 11.34
C PRO A 29 9.72 7.34 10.81
N SER A 30 9.41 8.26 11.72
CA SER A 30 9.18 9.69 11.51
C SER A 30 10.44 10.41 10.98
N GLY A 31 10.82 10.16 9.73
CA GLY A 31 12.03 10.74 9.14
C GLY A 31 12.20 10.56 7.64
N VAL A 32 11.19 10.06 6.91
CA VAL A 32 11.24 9.98 5.44
C VAL A 32 10.55 11.22 4.87
N ASN A 33 11.26 11.96 4.01
CA ASN A 33 10.78 13.13 3.26
C ASN A 33 9.31 12.95 2.85
N ARG A 34 8.41 13.76 3.42
CA ARG A 34 7.06 13.91 2.87
C ARG A 34 7.24 14.48 1.46
N MET A 35 7.12 13.64 0.44
CA MET A 35 6.86 14.12 -0.92
C MET A 35 5.75 15.17 -0.82
N SER A 36 5.93 16.34 -1.45
CA SER A 36 4.88 17.36 -1.52
C SER A 36 3.66 16.71 -2.16
N ARG A 37 2.63 16.42 -1.36
CA ARG A 37 1.40 15.80 -1.82
C ARG A 37 0.46 16.93 -2.19
N ASP A 38 0.46 17.37 -3.44
CA ASP A 38 -0.50 18.40 -3.84
C ASP A 38 -1.84 17.72 -4.17
N PRO A 39 -2.94 18.10 -3.52
CA PRO A 39 -4.25 17.51 -3.79
C PRO A 39 -4.75 17.96 -5.17
N VAL A 40 -5.42 17.05 -5.87
CA VAL A 40 -6.04 17.30 -7.16
C VAL A 40 -7.37 18.02 -6.95
N LEU A 41 -7.53 19.17 -7.60
CA LEU A 41 -8.83 19.85 -7.68
C LEU A 41 -9.81 18.96 -8.46
N CYS A 42 -10.85 18.47 -7.80
CA CYS A 42 -11.87 17.62 -8.39
C CYS A 42 -13.26 17.93 -7.83
N THR A 43 -14.29 17.52 -8.56
CA THR A 43 -15.68 17.57 -8.08
C THR A 43 -16.11 16.17 -7.71
N ILE A 44 -16.40 15.96 -6.42
CA ILE A 44 -16.90 14.70 -5.87
C ILE A 44 -18.42 14.79 -5.79
N LYS A 45 -19.13 13.92 -6.52
CA LYS A 45 -20.58 13.81 -6.40
C LYS A 45 -20.94 13.01 -5.15
N GLY A 46 -22.07 13.30 -4.54
CA GLY A 46 -22.58 12.52 -3.40
C GLY A 46 -22.85 11.05 -3.78
N PRO A 47 -22.85 10.13 -2.80
CA PRO A 47 -23.10 8.72 -3.05
C PRO A 47 -24.53 8.49 -3.56
N ILE A 48 -24.64 7.77 -4.68
CA ILE A 48 -25.93 7.38 -5.28
C ILE A 48 -26.17 5.90 -4.97
N MET A 49 -27.20 5.63 -4.17
CA MET A 49 -27.60 4.26 -3.83
C MET A 49 -28.27 3.59 -5.02
N LEU A 50 -27.76 2.42 -5.41
CA LEU A 50 -28.38 1.62 -6.47
C LEU A 50 -29.53 0.80 -5.88
N GLN A 51 -30.65 0.79 -6.59
CA GLN A 51 -31.81 -0.04 -6.30
C GLN A 51 -31.98 -1.06 -7.42
N VAL A 52 -32.35 -2.28 -7.06
CA VAL A 52 -32.60 -3.36 -8.03
C VAL A 52 -34.04 -3.82 -7.78
N GLY A 53 -34.95 -3.49 -8.69
CA GLY A 53 -36.37 -3.84 -8.61
C GLY A 53 -37.24 -2.98 -9.54
N ASP A 54 -38.40 -3.51 -9.94
CA ASP A 54 -39.44 -2.73 -10.64
C ASP A 54 -40.32 -2.02 -9.60
N VAL A 55 -40.83 -0.83 -9.93
CA VAL A 55 -41.47 0.14 -9.01
C VAL A 55 -42.65 -0.43 -8.21
N LYS A 56 -43.15 -1.61 -8.56
CA LYS A 56 -44.36 -2.22 -8.02
C LYS A 56 -44.14 -3.38 -7.04
N THR A 57 -42.94 -3.95 -6.91
CA THR A 57 -42.74 -5.08 -5.97
C THR A 57 -41.27 -5.17 -5.58
N ASP A 58 -41.01 -4.99 -4.27
CA ASP A 58 -39.73 -5.14 -3.57
C ASP A 58 -38.60 -4.15 -3.92
N PHE A 59 -38.54 -3.07 -3.13
CA PHE A 59 -37.36 -2.21 -2.99
C PHE A 59 -36.25 -2.92 -2.20
N ALA A 60 -35.69 -3.99 -2.75
CA ALA A 60 -34.50 -4.61 -2.18
C ALA A 60 -33.31 -3.63 -2.36
N ARG A 61 -32.80 -3.10 -1.24
CA ARG A 61 -31.57 -2.29 -1.27
C ARG A 61 -30.44 -3.20 -1.73
N ALA A 62 -29.83 -2.89 -2.87
CA ALA A 62 -28.79 -3.74 -3.46
C ALA A 62 -27.49 -3.79 -2.63
N GLY A 63 -27.37 -2.94 -1.60
CA GLY A 63 -26.14 -2.78 -0.83
C GLY A 63 -25.00 -2.22 -1.70
N VAL A 64 -25.33 -1.45 -2.75
CA VAL A 64 -24.34 -0.84 -3.66
C VAL A 64 -24.57 0.66 -3.74
N ALA A 65 -23.51 1.44 -3.60
CA ALA A 65 -23.51 2.88 -3.83
C ALA A 65 -22.41 3.27 -4.83
N VAL A 66 -22.62 4.35 -5.56
CA VAL A 66 -21.66 4.86 -6.54
C VAL A 66 -21.32 6.30 -6.22
N ILE A 67 -20.02 6.59 -6.14
CA ILE A 67 -19.48 7.96 -6.05
C ILE A 67 -18.73 8.24 -7.35
N ASP A 68 -19.17 9.27 -8.06
CA ASP A 68 -18.51 9.74 -9.27
C ASP A 68 -17.67 10.98 -8.95
N VAL A 69 -16.40 10.93 -9.34
CA VAL A 69 -15.45 12.04 -9.24
C VAL A 69 -15.08 12.48 -10.65
N THR A 70 -15.23 13.77 -10.92
CA THR A 70 -14.89 14.36 -12.21
C THR A 70 -13.80 15.40 -12.03
N PHE A 71 -12.79 15.34 -12.90
CA PHE A 71 -11.75 16.35 -12.97
C PHE A 71 -12.21 17.47 -13.92
N PRO A 72 -11.75 18.73 -13.73
CA PRO A 72 -12.05 19.82 -14.64
C PRO A 72 -11.73 19.42 -16.09
N GLN A 73 -12.68 19.60 -17.01
CA GLN A 73 -12.67 19.00 -18.36
C GLN A 73 -11.42 19.31 -19.20
N THR A 74 -10.65 20.33 -18.85
CA THR A 74 -9.43 20.75 -19.54
C THR A 74 -8.17 20.03 -19.06
N LYS A 75 -8.22 19.25 -17.98
CA LYS A 75 -7.04 18.58 -17.40
C LYS A 75 -7.33 17.12 -17.13
N ALA A 76 -6.71 16.26 -17.94
CA ALA A 76 -6.53 14.87 -17.59
C ALA A 76 -5.41 14.78 -16.53
N VAL A 77 -5.60 13.91 -15.53
CA VAL A 77 -4.75 13.89 -14.32
C VAL A 77 -4.09 12.53 -14.17
N ASP A 78 -2.81 12.56 -13.79
CA ASP A 78 -2.06 11.36 -13.40
C ASP A 78 -2.23 11.17 -11.89
N VAL A 79 -3.02 10.16 -11.51
CA VAL A 79 -3.37 9.91 -10.11
C VAL A 79 -2.31 9.03 -9.45
N GLN A 80 -1.83 9.44 -8.28
CA GLN A 80 -0.81 8.72 -7.53
C GLN A 80 -1.36 7.99 -6.30
N GLU A 81 -2.22 8.69 -5.55
CA GLU A 81 -2.76 8.21 -4.29
C GLU A 81 -4.22 8.67 -4.16
N ILE A 82 -5.07 7.78 -3.66
CA ILE A 82 -6.45 8.07 -3.28
C ILE A 82 -6.57 7.79 -1.79
N VAL A 83 -6.94 8.80 -1.02
CA VAL A 83 -7.06 8.71 0.44
C VAL A 83 -8.51 8.97 0.82
N PHE A 84 -9.04 8.19 1.73
CA PHE A 84 -10.39 8.38 2.27
C PHE A 84 -10.50 7.76 3.64
N LYS A 85 -11.51 8.20 4.39
CA LYS A 85 -11.97 7.53 5.59
C LYS A 85 -13.12 6.61 5.23
N ASN A 86 -13.03 5.33 5.60
CA ASN A 86 -14.13 4.41 5.40
C ASN A 86 -15.33 4.85 6.27
N TYR A 87 -16.54 4.69 5.74
CA TYR A 87 -17.78 4.82 6.51
C TYR A 87 -18.66 3.60 6.21
N TYR A 88 -18.38 2.50 6.91
CA TYR A 88 -19.13 1.23 6.81
C TYR A 88 -19.20 0.62 5.40
N THR A 89 -18.24 0.90 4.50
CA THR A 89 -18.15 0.20 3.21
C THR A 89 -17.31 -1.08 3.37
N ALA A 90 -17.83 -2.22 2.94
CA ALA A 90 -17.12 -3.49 3.07
C ALA A 90 -16.16 -3.75 1.90
N PHE A 91 -16.60 -3.48 0.68
CA PHE A 91 -15.79 -3.65 -0.53
C PHE A 91 -15.83 -2.42 -1.42
N LEU A 92 -14.67 -2.09 -1.99
CA LEU A 92 -14.48 -0.98 -2.91
C LEU A 92 -13.99 -1.49 -4.26
N SER A 93 -14.62 -1.05 -5.35
CA SER A 93 -14.06 -1.17 -6.69
C SER A 93 -13.91 0.22 -7.30
N ILE A 94 -12.83 0.45 -8.03
CA ILE A 94 -12.56 1.74 -8.67
C ILE A 94 -12.48 1.53 -10.17
N ARG A 95 -13.20 2.39 -10.89
CA ARG A 95 -13.13 2.49 -12.35
C ARG A 95 -12.65 3.88 -12.73
N ILE A 96 -11.89 3.96 -13.81
CA ILE A 96 -11.40 5.21 -14.38
C ILE A 96 -11.88 5.36 -15.80
N LEU A 97 -12.09 6.61 -16.21
CA LEU A 97 -12.34 6.99 -17.58
C LEU A 97 -11.10 7.69 -18.13
N GLN A 98 -10.50 7.10 -19.16
CA GLN A 98 -9.33 7.64 -19.83
C GLN A 98 -9.66 7.96 -21.28
N ASN A 99 -8.97 8.96 -21.82
CA ASN A 99 -9.01 9.27 -23.24
C ASN A 99 -7.92 8.45 -23.94
N ASN A 100 -8.30 7.39 -24.65
CA ASN A 100 -7.31 6.58 -25.36
C ASN A 100 -7.04 7.17 -26.76
N HIS A 101 -5.78 7.48 -27.05
CA HIS A 101 -5.32 7.79 -28.40
C HIS A 101 -4.91 6.47 -29.07
N HIS A 102 -5.88 5.70 -29.56
CA HIS A 102 -5.57 4.61 -30.48
C HIS A 102 -5.32 5.19 -31.89
N CYS A 103 -4.44 4.58 -32.67
CA CYS A 103 -3.92 5.03 -33.98
C CYS A 103 -4.96 5.30 -35.11
N SER A 104 -6.25 5.41 -34.80
CA SER A 104 -7.33 5.60 -35.78
C SER A 104 -8.15 6.87 -35.48
N GLY A 105 -7.51 8.03 -35.27
CA GLY A 105 -8.13 9.38 -35.35
C GLY A 105 -9.28 9.73 -34.39
N GLU A 106 -9.88 8.76 -33.69
CA GLU A 106 -11.12 8.91 -32.94
C GLU A 106 -10.84 8.71 -31.44
N ARG A 107 -11.09 9.77 -30.65
CA ARG A 107 -10.93 9.77 -29.20
C ARG A 107 -12.02 8.92 -28.55
N SER A 108 -11.73 7.65 -28.28
CA SER A 108 -12.64 6.79 -27.54
C SER A 108 -12.41 6.92 -26.03
N ARG A 109 -13.44 7.35 -25.31
CA ARG A 109 -13.46 7.37 -23.84
C ARG A 109 -13.95 6.04 -23.34
N ASN A 110 -13.08 5.28 -22.68
CA ASN A 110 -13.39 3.93 -22.22
C ASN A 110 -13.25 3.81 -20.70
N TRP A 111 -14.27 3.22 -20.06
CA TRP A 111 -14.24 2.92 -18.62
C TRP A 111 -13.44 1.64 -18.37
N ARG A 112 -12.37 1.76 -17.57
CA ARG A 112 -11.51 0.64 -17.16
C ARG A 112 -11.59 0.42 -15.66
N THR A 113 -11.49 -0.82 -15.21
CA THR A 113 -11.49 -1.15 -13.77
C THR A 113 -10.05 -1.22 -13.29
N CYS A 114 -9.64 -0.29 -12.42
CA CYS A 114 -8.28 -0.23 -11.87
C CYS A 114 -8.16 -0.90 -10.50
N LEU A 115 -9.27 -1.06 -9.79
CA LEU A 115 -9.31 -1.78 -8.52
C LEU A 115 -10.62 -2.57 -8.43
N ARG A 116 -10.55 -3.82 -7.98
CA ARG A 116 -11.73 -4.69 -7.92
C ARG A 116 -11.86 -5.35 -6.56
N ASN A 117 -13.03 -5.19 -5.96
CA ASN A 117 -13.43 -5.82 -4.69
C ASN A 117 -12.36 -5.69 -3.58
N TYR A 118 -11.71 -4.52 -3.47
CA TYR A 118 -10.79 -4.24 -2.38
C TYR A 118 -11.53 -4.30 -1.04
N CYS A 119 -11.06 -5.16 -0.14
CA CYS A 119 -11.70 -5.42 1.15
C CYS A 119 -11.30 -4.32 2.15
N LEU A 120 -12.28 -3.54 2.58
CA LEU A 120 -12.15 -2.51 3.60
C LEU A 120 -12.61 -2.99 4.98
N MET A 121 -13.58 -3.92 5.02
CA MET A 121 -14.04 -4.55 6.25
C MET A 121 -13.79 -6.06 6.14
N PRO A 122 -12.94 -6.64 7.01
CA PRO A 122 -12.65 -8.08 6.98
C PRO A 122 -13.90 -8.94 7.19
N ASN A 123 -14.80 -8.49 8.06
CA ASN A 123 -16.13 -9.03 8.20
C ASN A 123 -17.16 -7.91 7.97
N PRO A 124 -17.97 -7.99 6.90
CA PRO A 124 -18.97 -6.98 6.57
C PRO A 124 -20.03 -6.74 7.66
N HIS A 125 -20.21 -7.66 8.61
CA HIS A 125 -21.21 -7.57 9.67
C HIS A 125 -20.67 -6.96 10.97
N THR A 126 -19.39 -6.61 11.04
CA THR A 126 -18.75 -6.03 12.24
C THR A 126 -18.19 -4.64 11.93
N GLU A 127 -17.90 -3.85 12.95
CA GLU A 127 -17.37 -2.48 12.78
C GLU A 127 -15.86 -2.42 12.44
N ASP A 128 -15.15 -3.56 12.45
CA ASP A 128 -13.72 -3.60 12.15
C ASP A 128 -13.40 -3.04 10.74
N GLY A 129 -12.48 -2.06 10.68
CA GLY A 129 -12.12 -1.33 9.46
C GLY A 129 -13.17 -0.32 8.95
N SER A 130 -14.33 -0.21 9.59
CA SER A 130 -15.45 0.62 9.11
C SER A 130 -15.23 2.15 9.20
N GLN A 131 -14.28 2.59 10.02
CA GLN A 131 -13.95 4.00 10.30
C GLN A 131 -12.46 4.32 10.10
N GLU A 132 -11.72 3.42 9.44
CA GLU A 132 -10.27 3.55 9.23
C GLU A 132 -9.94 4.41 8.01
N TYR A 133 -8.84 5.16 8.10
CA TYR A 133 -8.28 5.86 6.94
C TYR A 133 -7.52 4.88 6.06
N THR A 134 -7.85 4.86 4.78
CA THR A 134 -7.20 4.02 3.77
C THR A 134 -6.55 4.89 2.71
N SER A 135 -5.27 4.62 2.44
CA SER A 135 -4.52 5.15 1.31
C SER A 135 -4.35 4.07 0.26
N LEU A 136 -4.85 4.32 -0.96
CA LEU A 136 -4.65 3.47 -2.12
C LEU A 136 -3.64 4.09 -3.05
N PHE A 137 -2.52 3.40 -3.25
CA PHE A 137 -1.44 3.85 -4.10
C PHE A 137 -1.53 3.27 -5.50
N ARG A 138 -0.91 3.96 -6.46
CA ARG A 138 -0.82 3.56 -7.86
C ARG A 138 -0.33 2.13 -8.06
N GLN A 139 0.63 1.65 -7.26
CA GLN A 139 1.20 0.31 -7.36
C GLN A 139 0.21 -0.82 -7.01
N GLN A 140 -0.88 -0.50 -6.31
CA GLN A 140 -1.92 -1.47 -5.95
C GLN A 140 -2.98 -1.61 -7.06
N MET A 141 -2.90 -0.80 -8.12
CA MET A 141 -3.90 -0.75 -9.18
C MET A 141 -3.56 -1.71 -10.31
N LEU A 142 -4.61 -2.24 -10.96
CA LEU A 142 -4.54 -3.19 -12.07
C LEU A 142 -4.23 -2.52 -13.42
N CYS A 143 -4.30 -1.19 -13.51
CA CYS A 143 -3.98 -0.44 -14.72
C CYS A 143 -3.37 0.92 -14.38
N ASP A 144 -2.69 1.51 -15.36
CA ASP A 144 -2.10 2.83 -15.22
C ASP A 144 -3.17 3.89 -14.95
N LEU A 145 -2.86 4.76 -13.99
CA LEU A 145 -3.70 5.86 -13.57
C LEU A 145 -3.32 7.18 -14.27
N ASP A 146 -2.87 7.09 -15.52
CA ASP A 146 -2.49 8.26 -16.32
C ASP A 146 -3.66 8.84 -17.09
N GLN A 147 -3.62 10.16 -17.32
CA GLN A 147 -4.58 10.86 -18.17
C GLN A 147 -6.05 10.57 -17.80
N VAL A 148 -6.33 10.47 -16.49
CA VAL A 148 -7.67 10.15 -15.98
C VAL A 148 -8.54 11.39 -16.06
N THR A 149 -9.72 11.22 -16.66
CA THR A 149 -10.71 12.29 -16.84
C THR A 149 -11.88 12.18 -15.85
N SER A 150 -12.19 10.96 -15.42
CA SER A 150 -13.20 10.71 -14.39
C SER A 150 -12.86 9.44 -13.63
N LEU A 151 -13.31 9.37 -12.39
CA LEU A 151 -13.14 8.23 -11.51
C LEU A 151 -14.51 7.85 -10.93
N ARG A 152 -14.78 6.56 -10.84
CA ARG A 152 -16.02 6.01 -10.30
C ARG A 152 -15.68 5.00 -9.22
N LEU A 153 -16.05 5.32 -7.99
CA LEU A 153 -15.95 4.43 -6.85
C LEU A 153 -17.27 3.68 -6.70
N ILE A 154 -17.21 2.36 -6.72
CA ILE A 154 -18.34 1.46 -6.54
C ILE A 154 -18.18 0.83 -5.16
N LEU A 155 -19.04 1.26 -4.25
CA LEU A 155 -19.06 0.85 -2.85
C LEU A 155 -20.04 -0.31 -2.71
N ARG A 156 -19.66 -1.35 -1.97
CA ARG A 156 -20.53 -2.48 -1.68
C ARG A 156 -20.54 -2.79 -0.20
N GLN A 157 -21.73 -3.00 0.32
CA GLN A 157 -21.99 -3.41 1.68
C GLN A 157 -23.04 -4.54 1.67
N PRO A 158 -22.61 -5.81 1.74
CA PRO A 158 -23.51 -6.95 1.72
C PRO A 158 -24.29 -7.14 3.03
N SER A 159 -23.83 -6.56 4.15
CA SER A 159 -24.53 -6.67 5.41
C SER A 159 -25.79 -5.78 5.41
N PRO A 160 -26.96 -6.31 5.80
CA PRO A 160 -28.19 -5.54 5.89
C PRO A 160 -28.22 -4.60 7.11
N VAL A 161 -27.28 -4.77 8.04
CA VAL A 161 -27.20 -3.97 9.28
C VAL A 161 -26.84 -2.52 8.98
N TRP A 162 -26.00 -2.29 7.97
CA TRP A 162 -25.48 -0.96 7.63
C TRP A 162 -26.35 -0.29 6.59
N LEU A 163 -27.37 0.43 7.05
CA LEU A 163 -28.34 1.12 6.18
C LEU A 163 -27.72 2.32 5.45
N HIS A 164 -26.68 2.90 6.02
CA HIS A 164 -25.94 4.04 5.48
C HIS A 164 -24.45 3.67 5.44
N PHE A 165 -23.89 3.67 4.24
CA PHE A 165 -22.46 3.47 4.03
C PHE A 165 -21.98 4.40 2.91
N SER A 166 -20.75 4.87 3.03
CA SER A 166 -20.11 5.78 2.08
C SER A 166 -18.59 5.77 2.31
N LEU A 167 -17.90 6.71 1.68
CA LEU A 167 -16.57 7.14 2.03
C LEU A 167 -16.62 8.61 2.47
N GLU A 168 -15.86 8.95 3.50
CA GLU A 168 -15.69 10.31 4.02
C GLU A 168 -14.29 10.84 3.66
N GLU A 169 -14.13 12.16 3.67
CA GLU A 169 -12.82 12.82 3.52
C GLU A 169 -12.01 12.34 2.29
N LEU A 170 -12.72 12.04 1.19
CA LEU A 170 -12.10 11.56 -0.04
C LEU A 170 -11.19 12.63 -0.65
N GLN A 171 -9.91 12.31 -0.79
CA GLN A 171 -8.87 13.14 -1.37
C GLN A 171 -8.11 12.35 -2.43
N ILE A 172 -7.73 13.03 -3.51
CA ILE A 172 -6.99 12.45 -4.63
C ILE A 172 -5.72 13.28 -4.79
N TYR A 173 -4.57 12.62 -4.91
CA TYR A 173 -3.28 13.27 -5.07
C TYR A 173 -2.67 12.95 -6.43
N HIS A 174 -1.99 13.96 -6.99
CA HIS A 174 -1.31 13.83 -8.28
C HIS A 174 0.01 13.08 -8.12
N CYS A 175 0.48 12.48 -9.22
CA CYS A 175 1.87 12.05 -9.32
C CYS A 175 2.74 13.29 -9.36
N GLY A 176 3.41 13.59 -8.24
CA GLY A 176 4.44 14.62 -8.20
C GLY A 176 5.45 14.35 -9.30
N GLN A 177 5.73 15.36 -10.13
CA GLN A 177 6.91 15.32 -10.98
C GLN A 177 8.11 15.28 -10.03
N GLU A 178 8.62 14.07 -9.76
CA GLU A 178 10.00 13.90 -9.38
C GLU A 178 10.81 14.55 -10.50
N ASN A 179 11.26 15.79 -10.29
CA ASN A 179 12.35 16.30 -11.09
C ASN A 179 13.46 15.23 -10.98
N PRO A 180 13.95 14.62 -12.09
CA PRO A 180 14.85 13.46 -12.03
C PRO A 180 16.14 13.65 -11.22
N GLN A 181 16.35 14.84 -10.66
CA GLN A 181 17.43 15.19 -9.75
C GLN A 181 17.12 14.96 -8.25
N LYS A 182 15.89 14.62 -7.85
CA LYS A 182 15.52 14.42 -6.43
C LYS A 182 15.40 12.96 -5.98
N GLY A 183 15.69 12.01 -6.87
CA GLY A 183 15.77 10.57 -6.55
C GLY A 183 17.09 10.14 -5.88
N PHE A 184 17.97 11.08 -5.52
CA PHE A 184 19.16 10.79 -4.72
C PHE A 184 18.88 11.13 -3.25
N PRO A 185 19.03 10.17 -2.33
CA PRO A 185 19.02 10.48 -0.90
C PRO A 185 19.94 11.65 -0.59
N LEU A 186 19.46 12.66 0.14
CA LEU A 186 20.22 13.87 0.48
C LEU A 186 21.59 13.58 1.12
N TRP A 187 21.77 12.45 1.79
CA TRP A 187 23.06 12.01 2.35
C TRP A 187 24.07 11.59 1.28
N LEU A 188 23.63 11.10 0.11
CA LEU A 188 24.50 10.81 -1.03
C LEU A 188 24.92 12.08 -1.76
N SER A 189 24.08 13.12 -1.73
CA SER A 189 24.44 14.44 -2.26
C SER A 189 25.59 15.07 -1.47
N CYS A 190 25.73 14.76 -0.17
CA CYS A 190 26.88 15.16 0.63
C CYS A 190 28.17 14.42 0.24
N LEU A 191 28.09 13.18 -0.24
CA LEU A 191 29.25 12.40 -0.69
C LEU A 191 29.74 12.82 -2.09
N LEU A 192 28.84 13.35 -2.92
CA LEU A 192 29.18 13.88 -4.25
C LEU A 192 29.52 15.38 -4.25
N SER A 193 29.26 16.08 -3.14
CA SER A 193 29.77 17.42 -2.93
C SER A 193 31.24 17.34 -2.50
N GLN A 194 32.07 16.85 -3.42
CA GLN A 194 33.48 17.20 -3.40
C GLN A 194 33.52 18.70 -3.72
N GLU A 195 33.66 19.51 -2.67
CA GLU A 195 34.04 20.92 -2.78
C GLU A 195 35.11 21.04 -3.85
N GLN A 196 34.81 21.80 -4.89
CA GLN A 196 35.82 22.28 -5.81
C GLN A 196 36.66 23.29 -5.03
N PRO A 197 37.92 23.00 -4.64
CA PRO A 197 38.75 24.03 -4.05
C PRO A 197 39.26 24.86 -5.21
N THR A 198 39.00 26.16 -5.12
CA THR A 198 39.78 27.19 -5.78
C THR A 198 41.27 26.82 -5.77
N LYS A 199 41.89 26.93 -6.96
CA LYS A 199 43.32 26.71 -7.26
C LYS A 199 44.24 26.94 -6.05
N VAL A 200 44.77 25.85 -5.48
CA VAL A 200 46.04 25.86 -4.76
C VAL A 200 46.87 24.69 -5.28
N HIS A 201 47.92 25.01 -6.02
CA HIS A 201 48.99 24.08 -6.36
C HIS A 201 49.60 23.52 -5.07
N ASN A 202 49.51 22.20 -4.85
CA ASN A 202 50.63 21.29 -4.55
C ASN A 202 50.16 20.03 -3.79
N ALA A 203 50.62 18.88 -4.29
CA ALA A 203 50.56 17.53 -3.73
C ALA A 203 49.17 16.87 -3.62
N LEU A 204 48.65 16.44 -4.77
CA LEU A 204 47.59 15.43 -4.83
C LEU A 204 48.11 14.11 -4.22
N PRO A 205 47.38 13.45 -3.30
CA PRO A 205 47.77 12.14 -2.80
C PRO A 205 47.80 11.14 -3.97
N ASP A 206 48.90 10.40 -4.06
CA ASP A 206 49.13 9.40 -5.10
C ASP A 206 47.94 8.42 -5.16
N ALA A 207 47.28 8.38 -6.31
CA ALA A 207 46.07 7.59 -6.52
C ALA A 207 46.32 6.10 -6.26
N GLU A 208 47.55 5.63 -6.50
CA GLU A 208 47.95 4.25 -6.20
C GLU A 208 48.12 3.99 -4.71
N LYS A 209 48.55 5.01 -3.94
CA LYS A 209 48.64 4.89 -2.48
C LYS A 209 47.24 4.87 -1.85
N ALA A 210 46.34 5.74 -2.32
CA ALA A 210 44.97 5.78 -1.83
C ALA A 210 44.20 4.49 -2.19
N SER A 211 44.41 3.94 -3.40
CA SER A 211 43.79 2.68 -3.80
C SER A 211 44.39 1.49 -3.04
N SER A 212 45.69 1.49 -2.79
CA SER A 212 46.38 0.46 -2.00
C SER A 212 45.88 0.41 -0.56
N GLU A 213 45.70 1.54 0.11
CA GLU A 213 45.17 1.58 1.49
C GLU A 213 43.73 1.04 1.57
N VAL A 214 42.88 1.38 0.59
CA VAL A 214 41.52 0.84 0.50
C VAL A 214 41.55 -0.66 0.22
N GLN A 215 42.38 -1.10 -0.72
CA GLN A 215 42.53 -2.52 -1.05
C GLN A 215 43.09 -3.32 0.14
N GLN A 216 44.02 -2.76 0.91
CA GLN A 216 44.51 -3.37 2.16
C GLN A 216 43.39 -3.52 3.18
N MET A 217 42.50 -2.53 3.30
CA MET A 217 41.35 -2.59 4.19
C MET A 217 40.34 -3.68 3.76
N TRP A 218 40.10 -3.81 2.46
CA TRP A 218 39.27 -4.90 1.92
C TRP A 218 39.93 -6.28 2.15
N MET A 219 41.24 -6.37 1.99
CA MET A 219 41.99 -7.60 2.24
C MET A 219 41.89 -8.04 3.71
N LEU A 220 41.96 -7.11 4.66
CA LEU A 220 41.77 -7.41 6.09
C LEU A 220 40.36 -7.96 6.39
N THR A 221 39.34 -7.52 5.66
CA THR A 221 37.97 -8.02 5.82
C THR A 221 37.85 -9.46 5.33
N GLU A 222 38.49 -9.81 4.21
CA GLU A 222 38.59 -11.21 3.77
C GLU A 222 39.40 -12.06 4.74
N VAL A 223 40.49 -11.53 5.32
CA VAL A 223 41.28 -12.27 6.32
C VAL A 223 40.48 -12.51 7.60
N ILE A 224 39.68 -11.55 8.06
CA ILE A 224 38.78 -11.74 9.22
C ILE A 224 37.69 -12.77 8.89
N GLN A 225 37.15 -12.74 7.68
CA GLN A 225 36.10 -13.66 7.24
C GLN A 225 36.62 -15.09 7.03
N THR A 226 37.87 -15.25 6.57
CA THR A 226 38.53 -16.55 6.41
C THR A 226 39.14 -17.07 7.71
N ASN A 227 39.42 -16.19 8.67
CA ASN A 227 39.91 -16.52 10.01
C ASN A 227 38.79 -16.49 11.06
N GLU A 228 37.51 -16.54 10.66
CA GLU A 228 36.42 -16.91 11.55
C GLU A 228 36.67 -18.34 12.04
N THR A 229 37.48 -18.49 13.10
CA THR A 229 37.27 -19.56 14.06
C THR A 229 35.82 -19.51 14.48
N ALA A 230 35.14 -20.65 14.42
CA ALA A 230 33.72 -20.87 14.73
C ALA A 230 33.33 -20.57 16.19
N ALA A 231 33.88 -19.53 16.81
CA ALA A 231 33.40 -18.94 18.04
C ALA A 231 32.36 -17.87 17.66
N ARG A 232 31.09 -18.27 17.71
CA ARG A 232 29.93 -17.41 17.50
C ARG A 232 30.02 -16.19 18.40
N ILE A 233 30.41 -15.05 17.85
CA ILE A 233 30.12 -13.75 18.42
C ILE A 233 28.59 -13.63 18.46
N GLY A 234 28.02 -13.64 19.67
CA GLY A 234 26.59 -13.48 19.89
C GLY A 234 25.81 -14.75 20.17
N ARG A 235 26.21 -15.51 21.19
CA ARG A 235 25.24 -16.20 22.07
C ARG A 235 25.67 -15.96 23.51
N PHE A 236 25.01 -15.01 24.17
CA PHE A 236 24.92 -15.07 25.63
C PHE A 236 24.11 -16.33 25.94
N ASP A 237 24.80 -17.42 26.31
CA ASP A 237 24.16 -18.51 27.02
C ASP A 237 23.77 -17.93 28.38
N VAL A 238 22.48 -17.67 28.54
CA VAL A 238 21.93 -17.36 29.86
C VAL A 238 21.78 -18.72 30.52
N ASP A 239 22.72 -19.06 31.40
CA ASP A 239 22.62 -20.24 32.26
C ASP A 239 21.21 -20.28 32.86
N GLY A 240 20.48 -21.36 32.61
CA GLY A 240 19.08 -21.55 32.96
C GLY A 240 18.81 -21.58 34.47
N CYS A 241 19.00 -20.46 35.14
CA CYS A 241 18.77 -20.28 36.57
C CYS A 241 17.97 -19.01 36.83
N TYR A 242 16.72 -19.00 36.36
CA TYR A 242 15.66 -18.28 37.06
C TYR A 242 14.55 -19.28 37.35
N ASP A 243 14.64 -19.86 38.54
CA ASP A 243 13.55 -20.59 39.17
C ASP A 243 12.49 -19.56 39.56
N ILE A 244 11.46 -19.39 38.72
CA ILE A 244 10.32 -18.53 39.04
C ILE A 244 9.48 -19.30 40.06
N ASN A 245 9.85 -19.19 41.33
CA ASN A 245 9.01 -19.65 42.43
C ASN A 245 7.72 -18.82 42.41
N LEU A 246 6.67 -19.42 41.82
CA LEU A 246 5.28 -19.03 41.99
C LEU A 246 4.91 -19.18 43.47
N LEU A 247 5.16 -18.12 44.24
CA LEU A 247 4.52 -17.96 45.54
C LEU A 247 3.04 -17.69 45.29
N SER A 248 2.24 -18.75 45.31
CA SER A 248 0.82 -18.67 45.61
C SER A 248 0.67 -18.17 47.05
N TYR A 249 0.29 -16.91 47.22
CA TYR A 249 -0.33 -16.47 48.45
C TYR A 249 -1.85 -16.65 48.33
N THR A 250 -2.34 -17.49 49.23
CA THR A 250 -3.74 -17.68 49.64
C THR A 250 -4.40 -16.37 50.02
#